data_AF-A0A356RAS8-F1
#
_entry.id   AF-A0A356RAS8-F1
#
_cell.length_a   1.000
_cell.length_b   1.000
_cell.length_c   1.000
_cell.angle_alpha   90.00
_cell.angle_beta   90.00
_cell.angle_gamma   90.00
#
_symmetry.space_group_name_H-M   'P 1'
#
loop_
_entity.id
_entity.type
_entity.pdbx_description
1 polymer ?
#
loop_
_entity_poly.entity_id
_entity_poly.type
_entity_poly.pdbx_seq_one_letter_code
_entity_poly.pdbx_strand_id
1 'polypeptide(L)'
;MKTQKSNEEIVEAIKTQMGPNPDITNVIVKGHLLQLHVTQGLFHRLSADRERGRKIVLVLMEQMKRLTGLTDVAVWVYSENEKVIEGTVKAFGGDNVNFLFDL
;
A
#
# COMPACT_ATOMS: atom_id res chain seq x y z
N MET A 1 -2.92 -24.56 -12.44
CA MET A 1 -2.26 -23.95 -11.28
C MET A 1 -2.05 -22.47 -11.61
N LYS A 2 -2.49 -21.53 -10.77
CA LYS A 2 -2.16 -20.11 -10.96
C LYS A 2 -0.69 -19.95 -10.56
N THR A 3 0.18 -19.62 -11.50
CA THR A 3 1.59 -19.30 -11.22
C THR A 3 1.60 -18.09 -10.29
N GLN A 4 2.14 -18.25 -9.09
CA GLN A 4 2.28 -17.16 -8.14
C GLN A 4 3.32 -16.19 -8.70
N LYS A 5 2.94 -14.92 -8.90
CA LYS A 5 3.86 -13.90 -9.42
C LYS A 5 5.00 -13.70 -8.43
N SER A 6 6.21 -13.46 -8.95
CA SER A 6 7.34 -13.06 -8.11
C SER A 6 7.08 -11.69 -7.49
N ASN A 7 7.78 -11.36 -6.39
CA ASN A 7 7.66 -10.04 -5.76
C ASN A 7 7.96 -8.90 -6.75
N GLU A 8 8.94 -9.09 -7.64
CA GLU A 8 9.33 -8.10 -8.65
C GLU A 8 8.21 -7.87 -9.68
N GLU A 9 7.57 -8.95 -10.15
CA GLU A 9 6.42 -8.85 -11.06
C GLU A 9 5.22 -8.14 -10.43
N ILE A 10 5.01 -8.32 -9.12
CA ILE A 10 3.96 -7.64 -8.38
C ILE A 10 4.30 -6.15 -8.25
N VAL A 11 5.54 -5.80 -7.90
CA VAL A 11 6.01 -4.40 -7.82
C VAL A 11 5.78 -3.68 -9.15
N GLU A 12 6.20 -4.27 -10.25
CA GLU A 12 6.07 -3.64 -11.58
C GLU A 12 4.61 -3.52 -12.02
N ALA A 13 3.76 -4.50 -11.70
CA ALA A 13 2.32 -4.40 -11.95
C ALA A 13 1.68 -3.24 -11.18
N ILE A 14 2.05 -3.06 -9.91
CA ILE A 14 1.52 -1.99 -9.07
C ILE A 14 2.01 -0.62 -9.55
N LYS A 15 3.31 -0.47 -9.83
CA LYS A 15 3.85 0.77 -10.41
C LYS A 15 3.16 1.13 -11.73
N THR A 16 2.95 0.15 -12.61
CA THR A 16 2.27 0.35 -13.90
C THR A 16 0.84 0.89 -13.70
N GLN A 17 0.09 0.36 -12.74
CA GLN A 17 -1.27 0.83 -12.44
C GLN A 17 -1.30 2.22 -11.81
N MET A 18 -0.33 2.54 -10.94
CA MET A 18 -0.23 3.87 -10.32
C MET A 18 0.22 4.95 -11.32
N GLY A 19 0.82 4.53 -12.44
CA GLY A 19 1.37 5.42 -13.43
C GLY A 19 2.62 6.16 -12.94
N PRO A 20 3.21 7.02 -13.78
CA PRO A 20 4.33 7.86 -13.37
C PRO A 20 3.85 8.84 -12.29
N ASN A 21 4.30 8.63 -11.05
CA ASN A 21 3.96 9.49 -9.93
C ASN A 21 5.25 9.91 -9.20
N PRO A 22 5.68 11.19 -9.32
CA PRO A 22 6.92 11.67 -8.70
C PRO A 22 6.87 11.65 -7.17
N ASP A 23 5.67 11.56 -6.60
CA ASP A 23 5.48 11.48 -5.16
C ASP A 23 5.67 10.06 -4.59
N ILE A 24 5.82 9.05 -5.44
CA ILE A 24 6.14 7.68 -5.03
C ILE A 24 7.63 7.47 -5.27
N THR A 25 8.39 7.35 -4.19
CA THR A 25 9.84 7.22 -4.24
C THR A 25 10.27 5.76 -4.36
N ASN A 26 9.50 4.83 -3.81
CA ASN A 26 9.78 3.40 -3.90
C ASN A 26 8.54 2.53 -3.68
N VAL A 27 8.55 1.33 -4.26
CA VAL A 27 7.54 0.28 -4.03
C VAL A 27 8.28 -1.04 -3.82
N ILE A 28 8.05 -1.68 -2.67
CA ILE A 28 8.71 -2.93 -2.29
C ILE A 28 7.65 -3.95 -1.92
N VAL A 29 7.75 -5.17 -2.43
CA VAL A 29 6.87 -6.29 -2.04
C VAL A 29 7.69 -7.39 -1.40
N LYS A 30 7.22 -7.89 -0.26
CA LYS A 30 7.83 -8.99 0.51
C LYS A 30 6.74 -9.99 0.90
N GLY A 31 6.41 -10.90 -0.01
CA GLY A 31 5.36 -11.89 0.23
C GLY A 31 3.98 -11.23 0.38
N HIS A 32 3.45 -11.20 1.61
CA HIS A 32 2.13 -10.63 1.92
C HIS A 32 2.17 -9.12 2.21
N LEU A 33 3.36 -8.53 2.35
CA LEU A 33 3.54 -7.11 2.67
C LEU A 33 3.93 -6.30 1.44
N LEU A 34 3.22 -5.18 1.22
CA LEU A 34 3.63 -4.10 0.34
C LEU A 34 4.10 -2.90 1.16
N GLN A 35 5.27 -2.36 0.83
CA GLN A 35 5.80 -1.11 1.36
C GLN A 35 5.78 -0.05 0.26
N LEU A 36 5.02 1.01 0.47
CA LEU A 36 4.94 2.16 -0.42
C LEU A 36 5.70 3.31 0.22
N HIS A 37 6.79 3.75 -0.38
CA HIS A 37 7.52 4.93 0.06
C HIS A 37 7.04 6.14 -0.74
N VAL A 38 6.67 7.19 -0.02
CA VAL A 38 6.15 8.43 -0.59
C VAL A 38 6.98 9.63 -0.15
N THR A 39 6.85 10.72 -0.89
CA THR A 39 7.35 12.02 -0.47
C THR A 39 6.57 12.54 0.74
N GLN A 40 7.22 13.39 1.55
CA GLN A 40 6.58 14.06 2.67
C GLN A 40 5.34 14.87 2.21
N GLY A 41 5.43 15.52 1.05
CA GLY A 41 4.31 16.28 0.48
C GLY A 41 3.09 15.43 0.16
N LEU A 42 3.27 14.21 -0.36
CA LEU A 42 2.15 13.29 -0.55
C LEU A 42 1.61 12.77 0.78
N PHE A 43 2.47 12.40 1.73
CA PHE A 43 2.02 12.01 3.06
C PHE A 43 1.15 13.10 3.72
N HIS A 44 1.57 14.37 3.66
CA HIS A 44 0.80 15.49 4.20
C HIS A 44 -0.59 15.58 3.56
N ARG A 45 -0.68 15.43 2.23
CA ARG A 45 -1.97 15.41 1.52
C ARG A 45 -2.84 14.21 1.89
N LEU A 46 -2.27 13.02 2.04
CA LEU A 46 -3.00 11.82 2.45
C LEU A 46 -3.54 11.93 3.89
N SER A 47 -2.82 12.65 4.75
CA SER A 47 -3.23 12.85 6.14
C SER A 47 -4.25 13.99 6.30
N ALA A 48 -4.14 15.02 5.47
CA ALA A 48 -5.13 16.10 5.40
C ALA A 48 -6.47 15.60 4.83
N ASP A 49 -6.44 14.71 3.83
CA ASP A 49 -7.62 14.03 3.29
C ASP A 49 -7.54 12.52 3.60
N ARG A 50 -7.86 12.18 4.86
CA ARG A 50 -7.78 10.80 5.37
C ARG A 50 -8.67 9.83 4.62
N GLU A 51 -9.81 10.30 4.10
CA GLU A 51 -10.72 9.44 3.36
C GLU A 51 -10.11 9.05 2.01
N ARG A 52 -9.49 10.01 1.32
CA ARG A 52 -8.71 9.71 0.11
C ARG A 52 -7.51 8.81 0.42
N GLY A 53 -6.77 9.08 1.50
CA GLY A 53 -5.66 8.24 1.92
C GLY A 53 -6.08 6.80 2.22
N ARG A 54 -7.19 6.62 2.95
CA ARG A 54 -7.81 5.32 3.23
C ARG A 54 -8.15 4.58 1.94
N LYS A 55 -8.82 5.24 0.99
CA LYS A 55 -9.18 4.63 -0.30
C LYS A 55 -7.95 4.12 -1.07
N ILE A 56 -6.88 4.91 -1.12
CA ILE A 56 -5.65 4.52 -1.82
C ILE A 56 -5.05 3.25 -1.18
N VAL A 57 -4.95 3.20 0.14
CA VAL A 57 -4.40 2.04 0.85
C VAL A 57 -5.28 0.79 0.64
N LEU A 58 -6.60 0.94 0.71
CA LEU A 58 -7.54 -0.17 0.45
C LEU A 58 -7.42 -0.70 -0.98
N VAL A 59 -7.31 0.19 -1.98
CA VAL A 59 -7.09 -0.23 -3.37
C VAL A 59 -5.79 -1.02 -3.50
N LEU A 60 -4.71 -0.59 -2.86
CA LEU A 60 -3.44 -1.31 -2.87
C LEU A 60 -3.56 -2.69 -2.20
N MET A 61 -4.29 -2.80 -1.09
CA MET A 61 -4.57 -4.09 -0.46
C MET A 61 -5.34 -5.01 -1.41
N GLU A 62 -6.37 -4.51 -2.09
CA GLU A 62 -7.12 -5.30 -3.05
C GLU A 62 -6.25 -5.78 -4.23
N GLN A 63 -5.39 -4.91 -4.76
CA GLN A 63 -4.43 -5.30 -5.81
C GLN A 63 -3.45 -6.36 -5.32
N MET A 64 -2.93 -6.23 -4.10
CA MET A 64 -2.07 -7.24 -3.48
C MET A 64 -2.78 -8.58 -3.40
N LYS A 65 -4.03 -8.63 -2.96
CA LYS A 65 -4.83 -9.88 -2.92
C LYS A 65 -5.00 -10.49 -4.31
N ARG A 66 -5.32 -9.66 -5.31
CA ARG A 66 -5.50 -10.12 -6.70
C ARG A 66 -4.20 -10.67 -7.31
N LEU A 67 -3.08 -10.00 -7.07
CA LEU A 67 -1.78 -10.33 -7.66
C LEU A 67 -1.08 -11.52 -6.97
N THR A 68 -1.24 -11.64 -5.65
CA THR A 68 -0.61 -12.71 -4.85
C THR A 68 -1.51 -13.94 -4.68
N GLY A 69 -2.83 -13.77 -4.80
CA GLY A 69 -3.83 -14.76 -4.43
C GLY A 69 -4.02 -14.93 -2.91
N LEU A 70 -3.34 -14.13 -2.10
CA LEU A 70 -3.46 -14.16 -0.64
C LEU A 70 -4.68 -13.38 -0.18
N THR A 71 -5.31 -13.83 0.91
CA THR A 71 -6.42 -13.13 1.56
C THR A 71 -5.95 -12.23 2.69
N ASP A 72 -4.84 -12.59 3.34
CA ASP A 72 -4.18 -11.84 4.40
C ASP A 72 -2.98 -11.08 3.81
N VAL A 73 -3.14 -9.78 3.64
CA VAL A 73 -2.11 -8.88 3.08
C VAL A 73 -2.00 -7.63 3.93
N ALA A 74 -0.82 -7.01 3.90
CA ALA A 74 -0.57 -5.74 4.56
C ALA A 74 -0.02 -4.71 3.56
N VAL A 75 -0.38 -3.46 3.75
CA VAL A 75 0.17 -2.31 3.03
C VAL A 75 0.69 -1.32 4.04
N TRP A 76 1.97 -0.99 3.98
CA TRP A 76 2.58 0.04 4.81
C TRP A 76 3.01 1.20 3.94
N VAL A 77 2.59 2.41 4.31
CA VAL A 77 3.05 3.63 3.67
C VAL A 77 4.13 4.24 4.55
N TYR A 78 5.25 4.56 3.93
CA TYR A 78 6.40 5.22 4.55
C TYR A 78 6.56 6.62 3.98
N SER A 79 6.75 7.60 4.85
CA SER A 79 7.28 8.91 4.48
C SER A 79 8.70 8.97 5.00
N GLU A 80 9.66 9.25 4.12
CA GLU A 80 11.08 9.14 4.46
C GLU A 80 11.42 7.74 5.00
N ASN A 81 11.71 7.62 6.30
CA ASN A 81 12.04 6.36 6.99
C ASN A 81 11.00 5.94 8.04
N GLU A 82 9.86 6.64 8.13
CA GLU A 82 8.85 6.39 9.15
C GLU A 82 7.60 5.76 8.53
N LYS A 83 7.10 4.69 9.17
CA LYS A 83 5.82 4.09 8.81
C LYS A 83 4.71 5.02 9.28
N VAL A 84 3.96 5.59 8.34
CA VAL A 84 2.97 6.64 8.62
C VAL A 84 1.53 6.19 8.44
N ILE A 85 1.27 5.21 7.56
CA ILE A 85 -0.06 4.63 7.36
C ILE A 85 0.07 3.12 7.27
N GLU A 86 -0.87 2.40 7.86
CA GLU A 86 -0.92 0.95 7.86
C GLU A 86 -2.29 0.45 7.43
N GLY A 87 -2.32 -0.34 6.36
CA GLY A 87 -3.45 -1.15 5.92
C GLY A 87 -3.25 -2.61 6.31
N THR A 88 -4.18 -3.19 7.05
CA THR A 88 -4.13 -4.61 7.48
C THR A 88 -5.49 -5.26 7.43
N VAL A 89 -5.51 -6.57 7.22
CA VAL A 89 -6.72 -7.38 7.33
C VAL A 89 -6.99 -7.67 8.81
N LYS A 90 -8.20 -7.40 9.29
CA LYS A 90 -8.63 -7.80 10.64
C LYS A 90 -9.51 -9.05 10.56
N ALA A 91 -9.43 -9.89 11.61
CA ALA A 91 -10.27 -11.08 11.74
C ALA A 91 -11.78 -10.76 11.72
N PHE A 92 -12.16 -9.56 12.18
CA PHE A 92 -13.52 -9.03 12.10
C PHE A 92 -13.50 -7.62 11.51
N GLY A 93 -14.41 -7.34 10.57
CA GLY A 93 -14.55 -6.03 9.92
C GLY A 93 -13.77 -5.85 8.61
N GLY A 94 -13.00 -6.85 8.16
CA GLY A 94 -12.32 -6.83 6.87
C GLY A 94 -11.06 -5.97 6.83
N ASP A 95 -10.83 -5.29 5.70
CA ASP A 95 -9.67 -4.44 5.49
C ASP A 95 -9.77 -3.16 6.31
N ASN A 96 -8.71 -2.84 7.05
CA ASN A 96 -8.65 -1.67 7.89
C ASN A 96 -7.44 -0.81 7.55
N VAL A 97 -7.56 0.49 7.77
CA VAL A 97 -6.49 1.48 7.54
C VAL A 97 -6.38 2.37 8.77
N ASN A 98 -5.16 2.45 9.31
CA ASN A 98 -4.79 3.27 10.45
C ASN A 98 -3.74 4.29 10.01
N PHE A 99 -3.95 5.55 10.41
CA PHE A 99 -2.94 6.61 10.30
C PHE A 99 -2.19 6.65 11.64
N LEU A 100 -0.87 6.57 11.60
CA LEU A 100 -0.02 6.43 12.79
C LEU A 100 0.39 7.78 13.37
N PHE A 101 0.23 8.84 12.59
CA PHE A 101 0.48 10.21 13.01
C PHE A 101 -0.72 11.08 12.63
N ASP A 102 -1.06 11.99 13.53
CA ASP A 102 -1.98 13.08 13.25
C ASP A 102 -1.12 14.32 12.90
N LEU A 103 -1.36 14.88 11.72
CA LEU A 103 -0.79 16.16 11.26
C LEU A 103 -1.70 17.32 11.64
#